data_AF-A0A060DXM8-F1
#
_entry.id   AF-A0A060DXM8-F1
#
_cell.length_a   1.000
_cell.length_b   1.000
_cell.length_c   1.000
_cell.angle_alpha   90.00
_cell.angle_beta   90.00
_cell.angle_gamma   90.00
#
_symmetry.space_group_name_H-M   'P 1'
#
loop_
_entity.id
_entity.type
_entity.pdbx_description
1 polymer ?
#
loop_
_entity_poly.entity_id
_entity_poly.type
_entity_poly.pdbx_seq_one_letter_code
_entity_poly.pdbx_strand_id
1 'polypeptide(L)'
;MTPTQCKAARRRLAWSIEELAHRAMRSHTVVGEFERGKKPGSAAVLASLCRAFAEAGVDAEAMLKVRTAVMNGILAADHTTAEPFARRPFRRAA
;
A
#
# COMPACT_ATOMS: atom_id res chain seq x y z
N MET A 1 -4.08 5.46 5.92
CA MET A 1 -4.34 4.32 5.01
C MET A 1 -5.83 4.27 4.69
N THR A 2 -6.20 4.10 3.42
CA THR A 2 -7.60 3.99 2.96
C THR A 2 -8.08 2.53 2.90
N PRO A 3 -9.40 2.26 2.88
CA PRO A 3 -9.96 0.92 2.68
C PRO A 3 -9.39 0.17 1.46
N THR A 4 -9.32 0.85 0.31
CA THR A 4 -8.78 0.28 -0.93
C THR A 4 -7.30 -0.06 -0.80
N GLN A 5 -6.51 0.79 -0.14
CA GLN A 5 -5.09 0.51 0.15
C GLN A 5 -4.92 -0.70 1.06
N CYS A 6 -5.75 -0.83 2.11
CA CYS A 6 -5.74 -1.98 3.01
C CYS A 6 -6.02 -3.29 2.23
N LYS A 7 -7.08 -3.31 1.42
CA LYS A 7 -7.44 -4.47 0.59
C LYS A 7 -6.34 -4.83 -0.42
N ALA A 8 -5.71 -3.82 -1.04
CA ALA A 8 -4.62 -4.04 -1.99
C ALA A 8 -3.36 -4.59 -1.30
N ALA A 9 -2.95 -4.02 -0.16
CA ALA A 9 -1.81 -4.49 0.62
C ALA A 9 -2.02 -5.93 1.09
N ARG A 10 -3.21 -6.24 1.63
CA ARG A 10 -3.56 -7.60 2.05
C ARG A 10 -3.47 -8.60 0.90
N ARG A 11 -4.02 -8.26 -0.27
CA ARG A 11 -3.97 -9.12 -1.47
C ARG A 11 -2.54 -9.32 -1.97
N ARG A 12 -1.69 -8.28 -1.95
CA ARG A 12 -0.28 -8.37 -2.33
C ARG A 12 0.50 -9.35 -1.45
N LEU A 13 0.15 -9.41 -0.17
CA LEU A 13 0.73 -10.36 0.81
C LEU A 13 0.05 -11.73 0.80
N ALA A 14 -0.93 -11.96 -0.08
CA ALA A 14 -1.76 -13.16 -0.11
C ALA A 14 -2.45 -13.49 1.24
N TRP A 15 -2.69 -12.48 2.07
CA TRP A 15 -3.32 -12.67 3.38
C TRP A 15 -4.84 -12.77 3.26
N SER A 16 -5.44 -13.67 4.04
CA SER A 16 -6.88 -13.67 4.28
C SER A 16 -7.27 -12.48 5.18
N ILE A 17 -8.58 -12.17 5.26
CA ILE A 17 -9.06 -11.14 6.22
C ILE A 17 -8.74 -11.56 7.66
N GLU A 18 -8.83 -12.86 7.96
CA GLU A 18 -8.52 -13.43 9.27
C GLU A 18 -7.04 -13.28 9.61
N GLU A 19 -6.14 -13.55 8.66
CA GLU A 19 -4.69 -13.42 8.85
C GLU A 19 -4.31 -11.96 9.13
N LEU A 20 -4.85 -11.02 8.36
CA LEU A 20 -4.63 -9.59 8.63
C LEU A 20 -5.20 -9.18 9.99
N ALA A 21 -6.37 -9.68 10.35
CA ALA A 21 -7.01 -9.38 11.63
C ALA A 21 -6.19 -9.92 12.81
N HIS A 22 -5.68 -11.14 12.70
CA HIS A 22 -4.80 -11.75 13.70
C HIS A 22 -3.54 -10.91 13.90
N ARG A 23 -2.81 -10.59 12.81
CA ARG A 23 -1.59 -9.77 12.87
C ARG A 23 -1.83 -8.35 13.39
N ALA A 24 -2.97 -7.76 13.05
CA ALA A 24 -3.33 -6.43 13.53
C ALA A 24 -3.90 -6.43 14.97
N MET A 25 -4.05 -7.60 15.61
CA MET A 25 -4.71 -7.77 16.90
C MET A 25 -6.13 -7.18 16.91
N ARG A 26 -6.90 -7.43 15.85
CA ARG A 26 -8.27 -6.96 15.65
C ARG A 26 -9.22 -8.11 15.30
N SER A 27 -10.52 -7.86 15.44
CA SER A 27 -11.54 -8.78 14.93
C SER A 27 -11.60 -8.74 13.40
N HIS A 28 -11.78 -9.91 12.76
CA HIS A 28 -11.98 -10.00 11.31
C HIS A 28 -13.17 -9.15 10.83
N THR A 29 -14.18 -8.93 11.67
CA THR A 29 -15.38 -8.17 11.31
C THR A 29 -15.03 -6.70 11.13
N VAL A 30 -14.19 -6.16 12.03
CA VAL A 30 -13.73 -4.77 11.95
C VAL A 30 -12.88 -4.56 10.69
N VAL A 31 -11.99 -5.49 10.38
CA VAL A 31 -11.16 -5.43 9.16
C VAL A 31 -12.03 -5.52 7.91
N GLY A 32 -13.00 -6.44 7.87
CA GLY A 32 -13.91 -6.61 6.74
C GLY A 32 -14.90 -5.45 6.56
N GLU A 33 -15.37 -4.80 7.63
CA GLU A 33 -16.16 -3.56 7.55
C GLU A 33 -15.34 -2.38 7.04
N PHE A 34 -14.10 -2.26 7.52
CA PHE A 34 -13.17 -1.24 7.08
C PHE A 34 -12.84 -1.37 5.59
N GLU A 35 -12.45 -2.57 5.12
CA GLU A 35 -12.14 -2.80 3.69
C GLU A 35 -13.34 -2.55 2.76
N ARG A 36 -14.57 -2.78 3.24
CA ARG A 36 -15.80 -2.47 2.49
C ARG A 36 -16.18 -0.99 2.52
N GLY A 37 -15.46 -0.16 3.27
CA GLY A 37 -15.74 1.27 3.39
C GLY A 37 -17.01 1.59 4.18
N LYS A 38 -17.58 0.62 4.93
CA LYS A 38 -18.83 0.81 5.68
C LYS A 38 -18.67 1.74 6.89
N LYS A 39 -17.45 1.80 7.46
CA LYS A 39 -17.11 2.70 8.56
C LYS A 39 -15.73 3.33 8.31
N PRO A 40 -15.56 4.65 8.57
CA PRO A 40 -14.23 5.22 8.67
C PRO A 40 -13.50 4.53 9.84
N GLY A 41 -12.39 3.86 9.54
CA GLY A 41 -11.60 3.16 10.55
C GLY A 41 -11.09 4.16 11.60
N SER A 42 -11.27 3.84 12.88
CA SER A 42 -10.74 4.70 13.95
C SER A 42 -9.22 4.80 13.86
N ALA A 43 -8.64 5.85 14.44
CA ALA A 43 -7.19 6.04 14.49
C ALA A 43 -6.47 4.80 15.04
N ALA A 44 -7.04 4.14 16.05
CA ALA A 44 -6.51 2.91 16.63
C ALA A 44 -6.53 1.72 15.65
N VAL A 45 -7.59 1.57 14.84
CA VAL A 45 -7.67 0.53 13.80
C VAL A 45 -6.64 0.80 12.70
N LEU A 46 -6.52 2.06 12.25
CA LEU A 46 -5.53 2.45 11.25
C LEU A 46 -4.11 2.19 11.72
N ALA A 47 -3.77 2.54 12.96
CA ALA A 47 -2.44 2.30 13.54
C ALA A 47 -2.12 0.80 13.60
N SER A 48 -3.06 -0.03 14.07
CA SER A 48 -2.91 -1.49 14.11
C SER A 48 -2.68 -2.10 12.72
N LEU A 49 -3.46 -1.69 11.72
CA LEU A 49 -3.32 -2.22 10.36
C LEU A 49 -2.03 -1.74 9.70
N CYS A 50 -1.67 -0.46 9.86
CA CYS A 50 -0.40 0.07 9.33
C CYS A 50 0.81 -0.65 9.96
N ARG A 51 0.78 -0.92 11.28
CA ARG A 51 1.83 -1.70 11.95
C ARG A 51 1.96 -3.10 11.36
N ALA A 52 0.85 -3.83 11.25
CA ALA A 52 0.87 -5.19 10.69
C ALA A 52 1.44 -5.24 9.27
N PHE A 53 1.17 -4.23 8.44
CA PHE A 53 1.75 -4.12 7.11
C PHE A 53 3.24 -3.76 7.15
N ALA A 54 3.64 -2.81 7.99
CA ALA A 54 5.05 -2.44 8.15
C ALA A 54 5.91 -3.62 8.63
N GLU A 55 5.42 -4.41 9.59
CA GLU A 55 6.08 -5.64 10.08
C GLU A 55 6.23 -6.70 8.99
N ALA A 56 5.38 -6.69 7.97
CA ALA A 56 5.49 -7.54 6.79
C ALA A 56 6.27 -6.92 5.62
N GLY A 57 6.96 -5.80 5.86
CA GLY A 57 7.75 -5.10 4.84
C GLY A 57 6.92 -4.29 3.84
N VAL A 58 5.64 -4.06 4.13
CA VAL A 58 4.79 -3.13 3.38
C VAL A 58 4.81 -1.78 4.09
N ASP A 59 5.84 -0.99 3.81
CA ASP A 59 5.91 0.38 4.30
C ASP A 59 4.83 1.25 3.64
N ALA A 60 3.81 1.60 4.40
CA ALA A 60 2.78 2.55 3.97
C ALA A 60 3.40 3.91 3.60
N GLU A 61 4.52 4.27 4.22
CA GLU A 61 5.29 5.47 3.90
C GLU A 61 6.04 5.34 2.57
N ALA A 62 6.59 4.17 2.24
CA ALA A 62 7.18 3.90 0.93
C ALA A 62 6.10 3.96 -0.17
N MET A 63 4.91 3.42 0.08
CA MET A 63 3.77 3.54 -0.85
C MET A 63 3.29 4.99 -1.01
N LEU A 64 3.31 5.79 0.06
CA LEU A 64 3.00 7.22 -0.03
C LEU A 64 4.09 7.97 -0.82
N LYS A 65 5.37 7.69 -0.55
CA LYS A 65 6.50 8.27 -1.28
C LYS A 65 6.44 7.94 -2.78
N VAL A 66 6.16 6.70 -3.14
CA VAL A 66 5.95 6.28 -4.55
C VAL A 66 4.76 7.01 -5.15
N ARG A 67 3.59 7.02 -4.50
CA ARG A 67 2.40 7.72 -5.01
C ARG A 67 2.66 9.21 -5.20
N THR A 68 3.29 9.88 -4.24
CA THR A 68 3.62 11.30 -4.31
C THR A 68 4.64 11.55 -5.43
N ALA A 69 5.66 10.72 -5.58
CA ALA A 69 6.62 10.83 -6.69
C ALA A 69 5.96 10.63 -8.07
N VAL A 70 4.97 9.73 -8.18
CA VAL A 70 4.15 9.58 -9.39
C VAL A 70 3.33 10.84 -9.65
N MET A 71 2.63 11.36 -8.64
CA MET A 71 1.77 12.55 -8.78
C MET A 71 2.56 13.82 -9.08
N ASN A 72 3.75 13.95 -8.51
CA ASN A 72 4.63 15.08 -8.75
C ASN A 72 5.42 14.93 -10.07
N GLY A 73 5.22 13.84 -10.83
CA GLY A 73 5.94 13.58 -12.08
C GLY A 73 7.42 13.26 -11.92
N ILE A 74 7.92 13.11 -10.69
CA ILE A 74 9.33 12.88 -10.38
C ILE A 74 9.82 11.58 -11.00
N LEU A 75 9.03 10.50 -10.91
CA LEU A 75 9.38 9.23 -11.54
C LEU A 75 9.48 9.32 -13.07
N ALA A 76 8.69 10.19 -13.71
CA ALA A 76 8.79 10.42 -15.15
C ALA A 76 10.00 11.29 -15.50
N ALA A 77 10.32 12.29 -14.68
CA ALA A 77 11.52 13.12 -14.83
C ALA A 77 12.81 12.30 -14.67
N ASP A 78 12.87 11.45 -13.63
CA ASP A 78 13.98 10.52 -13.41
C ASP A 78 14.12 9.54 -14.57
N HIS A 79 13.00 9.02 -15.10
CA HIS A 79 13.01 8.18 -16.29
C HIS A 79 13.63 8.91 -17.48
N THR A 80 13.16 10.12 -17.81
CA THR A 80 13.71 10.91 -18.94
C THR A 80 15.17 11.28 -18.73
N THR A 81 15.59 11.54 -17.49
CA THR A 81 16.98 11.89 -17.15
C THR A 81 17.90 10.67 -17.26
N ALA A 82 17.41 9.48 -16.90
CA ALA A 82 18.17 8.24 -16.95
C ALA A 82 18.19 7.59 -18.35
N GLU A 83 17.25 7.94 -19.23
CA GLU A 83 17.06 7.31 -20.54
C GLU A 83 18.28 7.41 -21.48
N PRO A 84 19.01 8.54 -21.56
CA PRO A 84 20.25 8.63 -22.33
C PRO A 84 21.38 7.73 -21.84
N PHE A 85 21.37 7.36 -20.55
CA PHE A 85 22.39 6.51 -19.92
C PHE A 85 21.99 5.02 -19.92
N ALA A 86 20.76 4.70 -20.32
CA ALA A 86 20.28 3.34 -20.38
C ALA A 86 20.86 2.62 -21.62
N ARG A 87 21.50 1.45 -21.41
CA ARG A 87 22.02 0.62 -22.51
C ARG A 87 20.92 0.15 -23.49
N ARG A 88 19.66 0.17 -23.05
CA ARG A 88 18.45 -0.11 -23.83
C ARG A 88 17.32 0.79 -23.32
N PRO A 89 16.38 1.24 -24.18
CA PRO A 89 15.24 2.03 -23.74
C PRO A 89 14.46 1.33 -22.64
N PHE A 90 14.03 2.07 -21.63
CA PHE A 90 13.14 1.54 -20.61
C PHE A 90 11.82 1.13 -21.28
N ARG A 91 11.42 -0.12 -21.11
CA ARG A 91 10.14 -0.58 -21.66
C ARG A 91 9.01 -0.06 -20.78
N ARG A 92 8.06 0.66 -21.37
CA ARG A 92 6.76 0.88 -20.74
C ARG A 92 6.13 -0.48 -20.45
N ALA A 93 5.76 -0.72 -19.19
CA ALA A 93 4.83 -1.80 -18.87
C ALA A 93 3.48 -1.45 -19.52
N ALA A 94 3.01 -2.34 -20.40
CA ALA A 94 1.71 -2.22 -21.08
C ALA A 94 0.55 -2.42 -20.09
#